data_AF-A0A936XRD0-F1
#
_entry.id   AF-A0A936XRD0-F1
#
_cell.length_a   1.000
_cell.length_b   1.000
_cell.length_c   1.000
_cell.angle_alpha   90.00
_cell.angle_beta   90.00
_cell.angle_gamma   90.00
#
_symmetry.space_group_name_H-M   'P 1'
#
loop_
_entity.id
_entity.type
_entity.pdbx_description
1 polymer ?
#
loop_
_entity_poly.entity_id
_entity_poly.type
_entity_poly.pdbx_seq_one_letter_code
_entity_poly.pdbx_strand_id
1 'polypeptide(L)'
;MLQGAVEMLKKDKPVVVFETHSLYDDWSNGLQNSPSALLMKGLGYEVFAVREFHQNIDTGAMPIELLPLERTYCKTPPDHGFNMLAVPAKSFVENELFRIVYDLSPKLILPKNDIKFAPSKF
;
A
#
# COMPACT_ATOMS: atom_id res chain seq x y z
N MET A 1 -0.19 -12.61 9.52
CA MET A 1 -1.01 -11.88 10.52
C MET A 1 -2.51 -11.80 10.15
N LEU A 2 -2.95 -11.88 8.89
CA LEU A 2 -4.38 -11.78 8.52
C LEU A 2 -5.18 -13.11 8.51
N GLN A 3 -4.51 -14.26 8.59
CA GLN A 3 -5.12 -15.57 8.37
C GLN A 3 -6.19 -15.94 9.42
N GLY A 4 -6.05 -15.45 10.65
CA GLY A 4 -7.05 -15.66 11.72
C GLY A 4 -8.34 -14.84 11.55
N ALA A 5 -8.33 -13.80 10.69
CA ALA A 5 -9.48 -12.94 10.44
C ALA A 5 -10.24 -13.31 9.15
N VAL A 6 -9.86 -14.38 8.46
CA VAL A 6 -10.33 -14.70 7.10
C VAL A 6 -11.85 -14.83 7.01
N GLU A 7 -12.50 -15.47 8.00
CA GLU A 7 -13.96 -15.64 7.96
C GLU A 7 -14.71 -14.31 8.07
N MET A 8 -14.21 -13.38 8.89
CA MET A 8 -14.70 -12.00 8.96
C MET A 8 -14.51 -11.28 7.62
N LEU A 9 -13.31 -11.38 7.04
CA LEU A 9 -12.98 -10.74 5.77
C LEU A 9 -13.81 -11.27 4.60
N LYS A 10 -14.17 -12.56 4.61
CA LYS A 10 -15.06 -13.17 3.62
C LYS A 10 -16.49 -12.67 3.76
N LYS A 11 -17.00 -12.67 4.99
CA LYS A 11 -18.40 -12.39 5.28
C LYS A 11 -18.73 -10.90 5.15
N ASP A 12 -17.95 -10.04 5.80
CA ASP A 12 -18.34 -8.65 6.02
C ASP A 12 -17.65 -7.69 5.05
N LYS A 13 -16.62 -8.15 4.34
CA LYS A 13 -15.87 -7.36 3.33
C LYS A 13 -15.52 -5.93 3.81
N PRO A 14 -14.94 -5.73 5.01
CA PRO A 14 -14.61 -4.39 5.47
C PRO A 14 -13.46 -3.79 4.66
N VAL A 15 -13.34 -2.47 4.60
CA VAL A 15 -12.08 -1.83 4.19
C VAL A 15 -11.01 -2.16 5.23
N VAL A 16 -9.84 -2.61 4.79
CA VAL A 16 -8.75 -3.01 5.69
C VAL A 16 -7.52 -2.16 5.43
N VAL A 17 -7.01 -1.54 6.50
CA VAL A 17 -5.68 -0.93 6.53
C VAL A 17 -4.79 -1.82 7.39
N PHE A 18 -3.62 -2.18 6.87
CA PHE A 18 -2.68 -3.02 7.59
C PHE A 18 -1.24 -2.69 7.22
N GLU A 19 -0.32 -2.89 8.16
CA GLU A 19 1.10 -2.77 7.89
C GLU A 19 1.65 -4.10 7.36
N THR A 20 2.49 -4.04 6.34
CA THR A 20 3.28 -5.17 5.86
C THR A 20 4.76 -4.93 6.12
N HIS A 21 5.54 -5.97 6.39
CA HIS A 21 6.99 -5.89 6.59
C HIS A 21 7.68 -7.11 5.99
N SER A 22 8.82 -6.90 5.34
CA SER A 22 9.65 -7.93 4.69
C SER A 22 10.08 -9.09 5.59
N LEU A 23 10.08 -8.93 6.92
CA LEU A 23 10.39 -9.98 7.88
C LEU A 23 9.24 -10.98 8.05
N TYR A 24 8.02 -10.58 7.70
CA TYR A 24 6.80 -11.36 7.95
C TYR A 24 5.95 -11.58 6.69
N ASP A 25 6.22 -10.85 5.61
CA ASP A 25 5.52 -10.93 4.33
C ASP A 25 6.56 -10.85 3.21
N ASP A 26 6.88 -12.01 2.63
CA ASP A 26 7.89 -12.08 1.58
C ASP A 26 7.35 -11.53 0.26
N TRP A 27 7.99 -10.47 -0.24
CA TRP A 27 7.72 -9.89 -1.56
C TRP A 27 8.96 -9.89 -2.46
N SER A 28 9.91 -10.79 -2.24
CA SER A 28 11.10 -10.97 -3.09
C SER A 28 10.76 -11.15 -4.58
N ASN A 29 9.59 -11.73 -4.86
CA ASN A 29 9.04 -11.92 -6.20
C ASN A 29 8.03 -10.83 -6.62
N GLY A 30 8.11 -9.64 -6.02
CA GLY A 30 7.18 -8.53 -6.25
C GLY A 30 6.07 -8.46 -5.19
N LEU A 31 5.66 -7.25 -4.85
CA LEU A 31 4.69 -6.98 -3.78
C LEU A 31 3.31 -7.58 -4.05
N GLN A 32 2.90 -7.61 -5.32
CA GLN A 32 1.64 -8.23 -5.74
C GLN A 32 1.58 -9.75 -5.47
N ASN A 33 2.73 -10.38 -5.27
CA ASN A 33 2.89 -11.80 -5.03
C ASN A 33 3.16 -12.13 -3.55
N SER A 34 3.11 -11.13 -2.66
CA SER A 34 3.30 -11.39 -1.24
C SER A 34 2.16 -12.22 -0.66
N PRO A 35 2.42 -13.05 0.38
CA PRO A 35 1.37 -13.82 1.04
C PRO A 35 0.15 -13.00 1.45
N SER A 36 0.35 -11.80 2.00
CA SER A 36 -0.76 -10.90 2.38
C SER A 36 -1.53 -10.39 1.17
N ALA A 37 -0.85 -9.98 0.10
CA ALA A 37 -1.47 -9.52 -1.13
C ALA A 37 -2.29 -10.63 -1.80
N LEU A 38 -1.73 -11.84 -1.89
CA LEU A 38 -2.41 -13.01 -2.46
C LEU A 38 -3.64 -13.40 -1.65
N LEU A 39 -3.56 -13.34 -0.31
CA LEU A 39 -4.71 -13.61 0.55
C LEU A 39 -5.84 -12.62 0.27
N MET A 40 -5.55 -11.31 0.29
CA MET A 40 -6.58 -10.28 0.08
C MET A 40 -7.17 -10.34 -1.33
N LYS A 41 -6.34 -10.50 -2.36
CA LYS A 41 -6.81 -10.68 -3.75
C LYS A 41 -7.63 -11.95 -3.94
N GLY A 42 -7.23 -13.06 -3.31
CA GLY A 42 -8.00 -14.32 -3.31
C GLY A 42 -9.36 -14.18 -2.62
N LEU A 43 -9.48 -13.21 -1.71
CA LEU A 43 -10.74 -12.81 -1.11
C LEU A 43 -11.48 -11.74 -1.94
N GLY A 44 -11.03 -11.39 -3.14
CA GLY A 44 -11.71 -10.44 -4.03
C GLY A 44 -11.53 -8.97 -3.64
N TYR A 45 -10.47 -8.64 -2.91
CA TYR A 45 -10.11 -7.24 -2.65
C TYR A 45 -9.22 -6.67 -3.74
N GLU A 46 -9.39 -5.38 -3.99
CA GLU A 46 -8.37 -4.54 -4.62
C GLU A 46 -7.39 -4.07 -3.56
N VAL A 47 -6.10 -4.14 -3.84
CA VAL A 47 -5.05 -3.89 -2.84
C VAL A 47 -4.04 -2.87 -3.36
N PHE A 48 -3.72 -1.91 -2.52
CA PHE A 48 -2.80 -0.81 -2.81
C PHE A 48 -1.76 -0.69 -1.70
N ALA A 49 -0.55 -0.25 -2.05
CA ALA A 49 0.38 0.29 -1.08
C ALA A 49 0.04 1.78 -0.85
N VAL A 50 0.07 2.21 0.40
CA VAL A 50 -0.18 3.60 0.79
C VAL A 50 1.15 4.33 0.84
N ARG A 51 1.25 5.49 0.17
CA ARG A 51 2.44 6.34 0.30
C ARG A 51 2.36 7.12 1.60
N GLU A 52 3.39 7.00 2.42
CA GLU A 52 3.45 7.67 3.71
C GLU A 52 4.80 8.38 3.93
N PHE A 53 4.75 9.51 4.61
CA PHE A 53 5.95 10.23 5.01
C PHE A 53 6.67 9.51 6.14
N HIS A 54 7.98 9.33 5.97
CA HIS A 54 8.84 8.88 7.05
C HIS A 54 9.05 9.95 8.13
N GLN A 55 8.65 11.19 7.84
CA GLN A 55 8.76 12.35 8.73
C GLN A 55 7.37 12.83 9.12
N ASN A 56 7.26 13.53 10.26
CA ASN A 56 6.04 14.23 10.63
C ASN A 56 5.91 15.51 9.80
N ILE A 57 5.01 15.48 8.82
CA ILE A 57 4.73 16.58 7.89
C ILE A 57 3.22 16.81 7.91
N ASP A 58 2.80 18.08 7.88
CA ASP A 58 1.39 18.42 7.69
C ASP A 58 0.95 18.10 6.26
N THR A 59 0.06 17.12 6.15
CA THR A 59 -0.47 16.63 4.87
C THR A 59 -1.95 16.97 4.67
N GLY A 60 -2.53 17.86 5.48
CA GLY A 60 -3.98 18.11 5.49
C GLY A 60 -4.59 18.54 4.14
N ALA A 61 -3.79 19.13 3.25
CA ALA A 61 -4.21 19.55 1.92
C ALA A 61 -3.80 18.57 0.79
N MET A 62 -3.16 17.44 1.13
CA MET A 62 -2.65 16.47 0.15
C MET A 62 -3.59 15.29 0.01
N PRO A 63 -3.82 14.78 -1.22
CA PRO A 63 -4.54 13.53 -1.39
C PRO A 63 -3.71 12.36 -0.84
N ILE A 64 -4.39 11.33 -0.37
CA ILE A 64 -3.77 10.06 0.01
C ILE A 64 -3.34 9.36 -1.27
N GLU A 65 -2.04 9.23 -1.47
CA GLU A 65 -1.52 8.58 -2.67
C GLU A 65 -1.47 7.05 -2.49
N LEU A 66 -2.03 6.34 -3.46
CA LEU A 66 -2.10 4.88 -3.48
C LEU A 66 -1.34 4.34 -4.70
N LEU A 67 -0.60 3.25 -4.50
CA LEU A 67 0.16 2.57 -5.52
C LEU A 67 -0.45 1.18 -5.79
N PRO A 68 -0.82 0.84 -7.04
CA PRO A 68 -1.11 -0.53 -7.40
C PRO A 68 0.12 -1.42 -7.17
N LEU A 69 -0.07 -2.62 -6.63
CA LEU A 69 1.05 -3.44 -6.16
C LEU A 69 2.03 -3.81 -7.28
N GLU A 70 1.53 -4.09 -8.48
CA GLU A 70 2.33 -4.43 -9.66
C GLU A 70 3.10 -3.24 -10.25
N ARG A 71 2.73 -2.01 -9.88
CA ARG A 71 3.42 -0.75 -10.25
C ARG A 71 4.03 -0.06 -9.04
N THR A 72 4.33 -0.81 -7.99
CA THR A 72 4.99 -0.27 -6.79
C THR A 72 6.50 -0.46 -6.87
N TYR A 73 7.27 0.63 -6.73
CA TYR A 73 8.73 0.51 -6.60
C TYR A 73 9.09 0.04 -5.20
N CYS A 74 9.29 -1.27 -5.07
CA CYS A 74 9.73 -1.92 -3.84
C CYS A 74 10.95 -2.81 -4.15
N LYS A 75 12.14 -2.20 -4.31
CA LYS A 75 13.37 -2.98 -4.45
C LYS A 75 13.74 -3.62 -3.12
N THR A 76 14.17 -4.87 -3.15
CA THR A 76 14.65 -5.59 -1.98
C THR A 76 16.08 -5.22 -1.59
N PRO A 77 16.37 -5.22 -0.28
CA PRO A 77 15.40 -5.10 0.80
C PRO A 77 15.05 -3.62 1.01
N PRO A 78 13.93 -3.39 1.68
CA PRO A 78 14.13 -2.63 2.90
C PRO A 78 13.73 -3.43 4.13
N ASP A 79 14.49 -3.23 5.20
CA ASP A 79 14.19 -3.68 6.56
C ASP A 79 13.12 -2.79 7.21
N HIS A 80 12.08 -2.42 6.47
CA HIS A 80 11.03 -1.56 7.01
C HIS A 80 9.65 -1.92 6.48
N GLY A 81 8.66 -1.81 7.35
CA GLY A 81 7.27 -1.96 7.00
C GLY A 81 6.68 -0.71 6.37
N PHE A 82 5.55 -0.87 5.68
CA PHE A 82 4.72 0.21 5.17
C PHE A 82 3.25 -0.19 5.15
N ASN A 83 2.39 0.81 5.07
CA ASN A 83 0.95 0.60 5.09
C ASN A 83 0.39 0.15 3.73
N MET A 84 -0.57 -0.77 3.78
CA MET A 84 -1.37 -1.24 2.66
C MET A 84 -2.85 -0.97 2.92
N LEU A 85 -3.59 -0.75 1.85
CA LEU A 85 -5.04 -0.57 1.84
C LEU A 85 -5.67 -1.64 0.97
N ALA A 86 -6.59 -2.41 1.53
CA ALA A 86 -7.42 -3.34 0.78
C ALA A 86 -8.88 -2.88 0.81
N VAL A 87 -9.48 -2.72 -0.36
CA VAL A 87 -10.87 -2.30 -0.53
C VAL A 87 -11.68 -3.37 -1.27
N PRO A 88 -12.97 -3.56 -0.96
CA PRO A 88 -13.80 -4.56 -1.63
C PRO A 88 -14.08 -4.24 -3.10
N ALA A 89 -13.99 -2.96 -3.48
CA ALA A 89 -14.17 -2.49 -4.84
C ALA A 89 -13.37 -1.20 -5.06
N LYS A 90 -12.91 -0.98 -6.28
CA LYS A 90 -12.12 0.21 -6.65
C LYS A 90 -12.87 1.53 -6.44
N SER A 91 -14.20 1.53 -6.50
CA SER A 91 -15.04 2.71 -6.27
C SER A 91 -14.83 3.37 -4.90
N PHE A 92 -14.32 2.64 -3.91
CA PHE A 92 -13.98 3.20 -2.58
C PHE A 92 -12.82 4.21 -2.63
N VAL A 93 -11.98 4.15 -3.67
CA VAL A 93 -10.80 5.02 -3.85
C VAL A 93 -10.89 5.89 -5.11
N GLU A 94 -12.03 5.88 -5.80
CA GLU A 94 -12.29 6.73 -6.98
C GLU A 94 -13.00 8.02 -6.57
N ASN A 95 -12.32 8.82 -5.75
CA ASN A 95 -12.78 10.13 -5.29
C ASN A 95 -11.60 11.07 -5.00
N GLU A 96 -11.88 12.34 -4.70
CA GLU A 96 -10.88 13.41 -4.55
C GLU A 96 -9.90 13.21 -3.38
N LEU A 97 -10.26 12.36 -2.39
CA LEU A 97 -9.38 12.07 -1.26
C LEU A 97 -8.15 11.25 -1.69
N PHE A 98 -8.28 10.46 -2.75
CA PHE A 98 -7.26 9.51 -3.18
C PHE A 98 -6.66 9.87 -4.53
N ARG A 99 -5.37 9.57 -4.69
CA ARG A 99 -4.65 9.71 -5.96
C ARG A 99 -3.91 8.42 -6.26
N ILE A 100 -4.28 7.75 -7.36
CA ILE A 100 -3.53 6.59 -7.83
C ILE A 100 -2.27 7.06 -8.54
N VAL A 101 -1.12 6.62 -8.07
CA VAL A 101 0.21 6.91 -8.66
C VAL A 101 0.93 5.61 -8.98
N TYR A 102 2.02 5.69 -9.77
CA TYR A 102 2.68 4.51 -10.34
C TYR A 102 4.19 4.66 -10.31
N ASP A 103 4.90 3.54 -10.18
CA ASP A 103 6.37 3.41 -10.28
C ASP A 103 7.16 4.19 -9.22
N LEU A 104 6.52 4.49 -8.09
CA LEU A 104 7.11 5.20 -6.96
C LEU A 104 7.16 4.32 -5.70
N SER A 105 7.92 4.73 -4.67
CA SER A 105 8.11 3.98 -3.43
C SER A 105 7.02 4.23 -2.39
N PRO A 106 6.50 3.21 -1.67
CA PRO A 106 5.53 3.44 -0.58
C PRO A 106 6.03 4.40 0.51
N LYS A 107 7.34 4.61 0.64
CA LYS A 107 7.90 5.59 1.58
C LYS A 107 8.24 6.89 0.88
N LEU A 108 7.74 7.99 1.43
CA LEU A 108 8.16 9.34 1.12
C LEU A 108 9.33 9.72 2.04
N ILE A 109 10.50 9.97 1.44
CA ILE A 109 11.76 10.25 2.15
C ILE A 109 12.37 11.50 1.51
N LEU A 110 11.97 12.68 1.98
CA LEU A 110 12.39 13.97 1.37
C LEU A 110 13.91 14.18 1.30
N PRO A 111 14.72 13.79 2.31
CA PRO A 111 16.17 13.92 2.20
C PRO A 111 16.80 13.05 1.11
N LYS A 112 16.06 12.05 0.61
CA LYS A 112 16.53 11.18 -0.46
C LYS A 112 16.34 11.90 -1.79
N ASN A 113 17.43 12.27 -2.44
CA ASN A 113 17.44 12.91 -3.75
C ASN A 113 17.10 11.93 -4.90
N ASP A 114 15.94 11.26 -4.81
CA ASP A 114 15.38 10.39 -5.84
C ASP A 114 13.86 10.63 -5.90
N ILE A 115 13.37 10.95 -7.10
CA ILE A 115 11.96 11.26 -7.36
C ILE A 115 10.99 10.15 -6.92
N LYS A 116 11.44 8.89 -6.84
CA LYS A 116 10.60 7.76 -6.36
C LYS A 116 10.14 7.94 -4.91
N PHE A 117 10.87 8.72 -4.12
CA PHE A 117 10.62 8.97 -2.70
C PHE A 117 10.06 10.37 -2.43
N ALA A 118 9.81 11.17 -3.48
CA ALA A 118 9.17 12.48 -3.37
C ALA A 118 7.65 12.38 -3.59
N PRO A 119 6.83 13.29 -3.06
CA PRO A 119 5.40 13.35 -3.37
C PRO A 119 5.17 13.46 -4.89
N SER A 120 4.07 12.90 -5.41
CA SER A 120 3.72 13.19 -6.80
C SER A 120 3.47 14.69 -6.96
N LYS A 121 3.89 15.25 -8.09
CA LYS A 121 3.67 16.68 -8.34
C LYS A 121 2.16 16.95 -8.36
N PHE A 122 1.75 18.02 -7.68
CA PHE A 122 0.35 18.42 -7.56
C PHE A 122 -0.26 18.76 -8.91
#